data_AF-A0A2V8HL29-F1
#
_entry.id   AF-A0A2V8HL29-F1
#
_cell.length_a   1.000
_cell.length_b   1.000
_cell.length_c   1.000
_cell.angle_alpha   90.00
_cell.angle_beta   90.00
_cell.angle_gamma   90.00
#
_symmetry.space_group_name_H-M   'P 1'
#
loop_
_entity.id
_entity.type
_entity.pdbx_description
1 polymer ?
#
loop_
_entity_poly.entity_id
_entity_poly.type
_entity_poly.pdbx_seq_one_letter_code
_entity_poly.pdbx_strand_id
1 'polypeptide(L)' 'MTDALGRRIVPISKGMFGIGRRETNDLRLAGSEVSRDHAEIEVTASR' A
#
# COMPACT_ATOMS: atom_id res chain seq x y z
N MET A 1 -11.12 -5.55 -1.07
CA MET A 1 -11.50 -6.92 -1.44
C MET A 1 -10.54 -7.84 -0.71
N THR A 2 -11.09 -8.69 0.15
CA THR A 2 -10.35 -9.65 0.97
C THR A 2 -10.61 -11.03 0.36
N ASP A 3 -9.59 -11.87 0.27
CA ASP A 3 -9.73 -13.24 -0.24
C ASP A 3 -10.60 -14.09 0.71
N ALA A 4 -10.94 -15.31 0.28
CA ALA A 4 -11.77 -16.24 1.03
C ALA A 4 -11.18 -16.65 2.39
N LEU A 5 -9.91 -16.32 2.67
CA LEU A 5 -9.21 -16.61 3.91
C LEU A 5 -9.06 -15.37 4.82
N GLY A 6 -9.67 -14.24 4.45
CA GLY A 6 -9.54 -13.00 5.22
C GLY A 6 -8.26 -12.22 4.94
N ARG A 7 -7.49 -12.55 3.90
CA ARG A 7 -6.26 -11.84 3.53
C ARG A 7 -6.52 -10.84 2.40
N ARG A 8 -5.90 -9.67 2.47
CA ARG A 8 -5.97 -8.66 1.40
C ARG A 8 -4.70 -8.75 0.55
N ILE A 9 -4.83 -9.24 -0.68
CA ILE A 9 -3.75 -9.22 -1.67
C ILE A 9 -3.88 -7.93 -2.48
N VAL A 10 -2.80 -7.15 -2.57
CA VAL A 10 -2.76 -5.90 -3.33
C VAL A 10 -1.63 -6.00 -4.34
N PRO A 11 -1.92 -6.00 -5.66
CA PRO A 11 -0.87 -6.04 -6.68
C PRO A 11 -0.10 -4.72 -6.70
N ILE A 12 1.24 -4.81 -6.73
CA ILE A 12 2.13 -3.65 -6.93
C ILE A 12 2.46 -3.59 -8.42
N SER A 13 1.84 -2.65 -9.14
CA SER A 13 1.97 -2.51 -10.60
C SER A 13 2.74 -1.26 -11.05
N LYS A 14 3.30 -0.50 -10.11
CA LYS A 14 4.01 0.76 -10.39
C LYS A 14 5.33 0.85 -9.64
N GLY A 15 6.24 1.68 -10.15
CA GLY A 15 7.59 1.82 -9.61
C GLY A 15 7.66 2.36 -8.18
N MET A 16 6.71 3.21 -7.78
CA MET A 16 6.61 3.78 -6.44
C MET A 16 5.22 3.55 -5.87
N PHE A 17 5.08 2.78 -4.80
CA PHE A 17 3.81 2.38 -4.21
C PHE A 17 3.65 2.94 -2.79
N GLY A 18 2.71 3.86 -2.61
CA GLY A 18 2.48 4.58 -1.36
C GLY A 18 1.48 3.87 -0.44
N ILE A 19 1.79 3.90 0.85
CA ILE A 19 0.99 3.30 1.92
C ILE A 19 0.71 4.40 2.95
N GLY A 20 -0.56 4.58 3.32
CA GLY A 20 -0.94 5.56 4.33
C GLY A 20 -2.45 5.70 4.48
N ARG A 21 -2.91 6.57 5.39
CA ARG A 21 -4.35 6.79 5.60
C ARG A 21 -4.98 7.82 4.67
N ARG A 22 -4.16 8.66 4.01
CA ARG A 22 -4.62 9.62 3.02
C ARG A 22 -5.18 8.88 1.80
N GLU A 23 -6.26 9.40 1.22
CA GLU A 23 -6.96 8.81 0.08
C GLU A 23 -6.14 8.76 -1.21
N THR A 24 -5.07 9.54 -1.30
CA THR A 24 -4.17 9.58 -2.45
C THR A 24 -3.11 8.47 -2.42
N ASN A 25 -3.04 7.66 -1.34
CA ASN A 25 -2.16 6.48 -1.29
C ASN A 25 -2.79 5.30 -2.02
N ASP A 26 -1.96 4.47 -2.63
CA ASP A 26 -2.41 3.28 -3.36
C ASP A 26 -2.96 2.22 -2.42
N LEU A 27 -2.25 2.01 -1.31
CA LEU A 27 -2.77 1.24 -0.19
C LEU A 27 -3.24 2.18 0.91
N ARG A 28 -4.54 2.51 0.84
CA ARG A 28 -5.22 3.20 1.92
C ARG A 28 -5.49 2.26 3.10
N LEU A 29 -5.03 2.66 4.27
CA LEU A 29 -5.32 2.05 5.57
C LEU A 29 -5.95 3.11 6.48
N ALA A 30 -7.23 2.97 6.85
CA ALA A 30 -8.00 4.04 7.50
C ALA A 30 -7.75 4.21 9.01
N GLY A 31 -6.90 3.36 9.61
CA GLY A 31 -6.59 3.39 11.04
C GLY A 31 -5.90 4.68 11.48
N SER A 32 -6.20 5.14 12.71
CA SER A 32 -5.59 6.34 13.29
C SER A 32 -4.11 6.14 13.64
N GLU A 33 -3.69 4.89 13.80
CA GLU A 33 -2.31 4.44 13.98
C GLU A 33 -1.44 4.60 12.73
N VAL A 34 -2.05 4.83 11.56
CA VAL A 34 -1.35 4.98 10.29
C VAL A 34 -1.17 6.47 9.95
N SER A 35 0.05 6.86 9.58
CA SER A 35 0.36 8.23 9.16
C SER A 35 -0.38 8.58 7.85
N ARG A 36 -0.57 9.89 7.58
CA ARG A 36 -1.15 10.35 6.31
C ARG A 36 -0.40 9.76 5.12
N ASP A 37 0.91 9.86 5.17
CA ASP A 37 1.88 9.30 4.22
C ASP A 37 2.84 8.49 5.11
N HIS A 38 2.72 7.16 5.13
CA HIS A 38 3.31 6.30 6.16
C HIS A 38 4.54 5.56 5.69
N ALA A 39 4.48 4.97 4.51
CA ALA A 39 5.60 4.26 3.89
C ALA A 39 5.45 4.25 2.37
N GLU A 40 6.55 3.93 1.68
CA GLU A 40 6.56 3.69 0.25
C GLU A 40 7.38 2.43 -0.08
N ILE A 41 7.01 1.77 -1.18
CA ILE A 41 7.76 0.66 -1.77
C ILE A 41 8.27 1.13 -3.12
N GLU A 42 9.58 1.09 -3.30
CA GLU A 42 10.23 1.35 -4.59
C GLU A 42 10.63 0.02 -5.25
N VAL A 43 10.14 -0.22 -6.46
CA VAL A 43 10.57 -1.36 -7.28
C VAL A 43 11.87 -1.01 -7.98
N THR A 44 12.99 -1.40 -7.38
CA THR A 44 14.30 -1.32 -8.03
C THR A 44 14.57 -2.58 -8.86
N ALA A 45 15.02 -2.40 -10.10
CA ALA A 45 15.61 -3.49 -10.86
C ALA A 45 17.02 -3.76 -10.33
N SER A 46 17.24 -4.96 -9.78
CA SER A 46 18.59 -5.48 -9.54
C SER A 46 19.25 -5.79 -10.89
N ARG A 47 20.41 -5.18 -11.14
CA ARG A 47 21.25 -5.42 -12.33
C ARG A 47 21.94 -6.77 -12.28
#